data_AF-A0A919UHD5-F1
#
_entry.id   AF-A0A919UHD5-F1
#
_cell.length_a   1.000
_cell.length_b   1.000
_cell.length_c   1.000
_cell.angle_alpha   90.00
_cell.angle_beta   90.00
_cell.angle_gamma   90.00
#
_symmetry.space_group_name_H-M   'P 1'
#
loop_
_entity.id
_entity.type
_entity.pdbx_description
1 polymer ?
#
loop_
_entity_poly.entity_id
_entity_poly.type
_entity_poly.pdbx_seq_one_letter_code
_entity_poly.pdbx_strand_id
1 'polypeptide(L)'
;MESHQFRRADEMYAAQTERIRRDIEASGIGVVAVSEATRPAEPRFGQLYCDDGAVLGVEVVHDAGNVRVVVDTARAAGSQPSGWMVEHRLRRARTGFPTLAWVEDDVTVLVDGARVAGRIIRVGDRWWAVRCRLGDLEISVGAQDWHPDVIAVDTMDDVVAMLARLQRPATPGRGEVPAGGEIPDHLRGEPHRALADMVLAVTPEEPEWLAAHAVRPDLPWYWGTLWRAAVRRQTELTDEPAAAAEHSVRGMVDQLAGLRREAAWFREERALRERAIGETLLHGTGMSDRVPSRPAQLAWRRLRDHGGRDPQAHHAAHEEWLAAWAGWAEGQ
;
A
#
# COMPACT_ATOMS: atom_id res chain seq x y z
N MET A 1 1.40 28.54 -28.01
CA MET A 1 1.45 28.24 -26.56
C MET A 1 1.28 26.74 -26.29
N GLU A 2 0.44 26.03 -27.04
CA GLU A 2 0.26 24.56 -26.94
C GLU A 2 1.52 23.75 -27.29
N SER A 3 2.28 24.13 -28.31
CA SER A 3 3.51 23.41 -28.74
C SER A 3 4.59 23.27 -27.64
N HIS A 4 4.70 24.25 -26.74
CA HIS A 4 5.65 24.20 -25.62
C HIS A 4 5.18 23.30 -24.47
N GLN A 5 3.87 23.12 -24.29
CA GLN A 5 3.31 22.24 -23.25
C GLN A 5 3.44 20.77 -23.66
N PHE A 6 3.22 20.43 -24.93
CA PHE A 6 3.43 19.07 -25.44
C PHE A 6 4.90 18.64 -25.35
N ARG A 7 5.85 19.53 -25.66
CA ARG A 7 7.29 19.21 -25.55
C ARG A 7 7.72 18.89 -24.11
N ARG A 8 7.15 19.59 -23.12
CA ARG A 8 7.41 19.32 -21.70
C ARG A 8 6.82 17.99 -21.24
N ALA A 9 5.63 17.62 -21.71
CA ALA A 9 5.02 16.34 -21.36
C ALA A 9 5.85 15.16 -21.89
N ASP A 10 6.46 15.31 -23.07
CA ASP A 10 7.28 14.27 -23.71
C ASP A 10 8.62 14.10 -23.03
N GLU A 11 9.26 15.22 -22.69
CA GLU A 11 10.50 15.23 -21.90
C GLU A 11 10.25 14.62 -20.50
N MET A 12 9.14 14.94 -19.84
CA MET A 12 8.75 14.36 -18.54
C MET A 12 8.47 12.86 -18.63
N TYR A 13 7.74 12.44 -19.66
CA TYR A 13 7.42 11.03 -19.88
C TYR A 13 8.67 10.20 -20.16
N ALA A 14 9.55 10.68 -21.04
CA ALA A 14 10.83 10.04 -21.31
C ALA A 14 11.70 9.95 -20.04
N ALA A 15 11.76 11.03 -19.24
CA ALA A 15 12.49 11.04 -17.98
C ALA A 15 11.90 10.07 -16.94
N GLN A 16 10.58 9.94 -16.88
CA GLN A 16 9.90 8.98 -16.01
C GLN A 16 10.18 7.54 -16.42
N THR A 17 10.03 7.22 -17.71
CA THR A 17 10.32 5.88 -18.25
C THR A 17 11.77 5.49 -18.02
N GLU A 18 12.70 6.42 -18.26
CA GLU A 18 14.12 6.21 -18.02
C GLU A 18 14.46 6.07 -16.53
N ARG A 19 13.74 6.77 -15.64
CA ARG A 19 13.86 6.58 -14.19
C ARG A 19 13.41 5.17 -13.81
N ILE A 20 12.22 4.73 -14.24
CA ILE A 20 11.69 3.39 -13.93
C ILE A 20 12.64 2.30 -14.43
N ARG A 21 13.17 2.44 -15.65
CA ARG A 21 14.16 1.52 -16.21
C ARG A 21 15.39 1.39 -15.30
N ARG A 22 15.98 2.53 -14.91
CA ARG A 22 17.15 2.56 -14.01
C ARG A 22 16.84 1.97 -12.65
N ASP A 23 15.66 2.24 -12.09
CA ASP A 23 15.25 1.73 -10.79
C ASP A 23 15.12 0.19 -10.83
N ILE A 24 14.52 -0.38 -11.89
CA ILE A 24 14.43 -1.83 -12.10
C ILE A 24 15.83 -2.44 -12.24
N GLU A 25 16.68 -1.88 -13.12
CA GLU A 25 18.04 -2.39 -13.34
C GLU A 25 18.89 -2.35 -12.07
N ALA A 26 18.84 -1.24 -11.33
CA ALA A 26 19.58 -1.08 -10.08
C ALA A 26 19.09 -2.03 -8.97
N SER A 27 17.80 -2.42 -9.01
CA SER A 27 17.23 -3.33 -8.02
C SER A 27 17.72 -4.78 -8.16
N GLY A 28 18.14 -5.17 -9.38
CA GLY A 28 18.47 -6.56 -9.71
C GLY A 28 17.28 -7.53 -9.63
N ILE A 29 16.04 -7.03 -9.50
CA ILE A 29 14.84 -7.86 -9.51
C ILE A 29 14.53 -8.26 -10.96
N GLY A 30 14.47 -9.58 -11.21
CA GLY A 30 13.99 -10.09 -12.49
C GLY A 30 12.52 -9.71 -12.69
N VAL A 31 12.18 -9.17 -13.86
CA VAL A 31 10.79 -8.86 -14.21
C VAL A 31 10.18 -10.11 -14.83
N VAL A 32 9.11 -10.63 -14.24
CA VAL A 32 8.42 -11.83 -14.74
C VAL A 32 7.06 -11.45 -15.32
N ALA A 33 6.67 -12.09 -16.42
CA ALA A 33 5.37 -11.94 -17.07
C ALA A 33 4.75 -13.30 -17.39
N VAL A 34 3.45 -13.33 -17.71
CA VAL A 34 2.82 -14.56 -18.20
C VAL A 34 3.49 -15.00 -19.49
N SER A 35 3.82 -16.30 -19.57
CA SER A 35 4.48 -16.89 -20.72
C SER A 35 3.71 -16.64 -22.01
N GLU A 36 4.42 -16.36 -23.09
CA GLU A 36 3.82 -16.06 -24.40
C GLU A 36 2.84 -17.13 -24.88
N ALA A 37 3.10 -18.40 -24.55
CA ALA A 37 2.24 -19.52 -24.92
C ALA A 37 0.83 -19.47 -24.29
N THR A 38 0.67 -18.75 -23.18
CA THR A 38 -0.59 -18.73 -22.40
C THR A 38 -1.13 -17.33 -22.11
N ARG A 39 -0.36 -16.27 -22.45
CA ARG A 39 -0.71 -14.89 -22.09
C ARG A 39 -2.00 -14.43 -22.76
N PRO A 40 -2.92 -13.79 -22.03
CA PRO A 40 -4.17 -13.28 -22.62
C PRO A 40 -3.96 -11.97 -23.40
N ALA A 41 -2.89 -11.23 -23.11
CA ALA A 41 -2.53 -9.98 -23.75
C ALA A 41 -1.02 -9.74 -23.70
N GLU A 42 -0.55 -8.76 -24.47
CA GLU A 42 0.80 -8.24 -24.35
C GLU A 42 1.09 -7.70 -22.93
N PRO A 43 2.28 -7.96 -22.38
CA PRO A 43 2.66 -7.47 -21.06
C PRO A 43 2.80 -5.95 -21.06
N ARG A 44 2.30 -5.32 -20.00
CA ARG A 44 2.42 -3.89 -19.75
C ARG A 44 2.96 -3.68 -18.35
N PHE A 45 3.80 -2.65 -18.20
CA PHE A 45 4.23 -2.24 -16.87
C PHE A 45 3.03 -1.76 -16.04
N GLY A 46 2.89 -2.32 -14.83
CA GLY A 46 1.89 -1.90 -13.86
C GLY A 46 2.44 -0.82 -12.93
N GLN A 47 3.34 -1.20 -12.03
CA GLN A 47 3.90 -0.34 -10.99
C GLN A 47 5.20 -0.89 -10.39
N LEU A 48 5.95 -0.03 -9.69
CA LEU A 48 7.02 -0.44 -8.78
C LEU A 48 6.50 -0.42 -7.35
N TYR A 49 6.91 -1.42 -6.57
CA TYR A 49 6.77 -1.40 -5.12
C TYR A 49 8.10 -0.92 -4.55
N CYS A 50 8.06 0.19 -3.82
CA CYS A 50 9.26 0.76 -3.21
C CYS A 50 9.06 0.95 -1.70
N ASP A 51 10.14 0.74 -0.95
CA ASP A 51 10.25 1.10 0.46
C ASP A 51 11.54 1.90 0.64
N ASP A 52 11.43 3.10 1.22
CA ASP A 52 12.54 4.07 1.34
C ASP A 52 13.39 4.28 0.08
N GLY A 53 12.73 4.25 -1.08
CA GLY A 53 13.35 4.43 -2.39
C GLY A 53 14.03 3.18 -2.96
N ALA A 54 14.12 2.09 -2.20
CA ALA A 54 14.55 0.80 -2.70
C ALA A 54 13.38 0.09 -3.39
N VAL A 55 13.59 -0.41 -4.61
CA VAL A 55 12.58 -1.22 -5.31
C VAL A 55 12.55 -2.61 -4.67
N LEU A 56 11.40 -2.96 -4.11
CA LEU A 56 11.12 -4.25 -3.49
C LEU A 56 10.38 -5.19 -4.45
N GLY A 57 9.73 -4.66 -5.48
CA GLY A 57 9.06 -5.48 -6.49
C GLY A 57 8.57 -4.72 -7.71
N VAL A 58 8.13 -5.48 -8.70
CA VAL A 58 7.63 -5.01 -9.99
C VAL A 58 6.31 -5.72 -10.33
N GLU A 59 5.31 -4.95 -10.75
CA GLU A 59 4.01 -5.43 -11.24
C GLU A 59 3.98 -5.37 -12.78
N VAL A 60 3.59 -6.48 -13.41
CA VAL A 60 3.29 -6.59 -14.85
C VAL A 60 1.82 -6.94 -15.04
N VAL A 61 1.13 -6.25 -15.95
CA VAL A 61 -0.30 -6.40 -16.20
C VAL A 61 -0.55 -6.87 -17.64
N HIS A 62 -1.45 -7.83 -17.79
CA HIS A 62 -2.02 -8.29 -19.06
C HIS A 62 -3.53 -8.02 -19.04
N ASP A 63 -3.99 -7.01 -19.78
CA ASP A 63 -5.41 -6.65 -19.90
C ASP A 63 -5.93 -6.99 -21.31
N ALA A 64 -6.93 -7.87 -21.41
CA ALA A 64 -7.61 -8.25 -22.66
C ALA A 64 -9.13 -8.29 -22.47
N GLY A 65 -9.80 -7.17 -22.78
CA GLY A 65 -11.26 -7.09 -22.69
C GLY A 65 -11.74 -7.26 -21.24
N ASN A 66 -12.40 -8.38 -20.94
CA ASN A 66 -12.84 -8.74 -19.59
C ASN A 66 -11.79 -9.54 -18.80
N VAL A 67 -10.71 -9.96 -19.44
CA VAL A 67 -9.62 -10.70 -18.82
C VAL A 67 -8.58 -9.74 -18.27
N ARG A 68 -8.17 -9.98 -17.02
CA ARG A 68 -7.06 -9.27 -16.39
C ARG A 68 -6.17 -10.25 -15.66
N VAL A 69 -4.88 -10.20 -15.95
CA VAL A 69 -3.85 -10.95 -15.23
C VAL A 69 -2.79 -9.99 -14.76
N VAL A 70 -2.32 -10.19 -13.53
CA VAL A 70 -1.27 -9.39 -12.94
C VAL A 70 -0.21 -10.31 -12.35
N VAL A 71 1.04 -10.04 -12.67
CA VAL A 71 2.21 -10.76 -12.19
C VAL A 71 3.04 -9.82 -11.35
N ASP A 72 3.20 -10.16 -10.09
CA ASP A 72 4.03 -9.44 -9.13
C ASP A 72 5.32 -10.25 -8.88
N THR A 73 6.48 -9.63 -9.06
CA THR A 73 7.78 -10.19 -8.65
C THR A 73 8.36 -9.32 -7.57
N ALA A 74 8.63 -9.89 -6.40
CA ALA A 74 9.14 -9.14 -5.25
C ALA A 74 10.24 -9.89 -4.52
N ARG A 75 11.19 -9.16 -3.92
CA ARG A 75 12.10 -9.73 -2.91
C ARG A 75 11.25 -10.10 -1.69
N ALA A 76 11.54 -11.24 -1.08
CA ALA A 76 10.76 -11.85 -0.01
C ALA A 76 10.74 -11.07 1.34
N ALA A 77 10.50 -9.76 1.32
CA ALA A 77 10.34 -8.94 2.51
C ALA A 77 8.89 -9.02 3.01
N GLY A 78 8.66 -9.79 4.08
CA GLY A 78 7.52 -9.60 4.97
C GLY A 78 6.17 -10.17 4.52
N SER A 79 6.13 -11.49 4.29
CA SER A 79 4.98 -12.41 4.48
C SER A 79 3.56 -11.82 4.52
N GLN A 80 3.08 -11.16 3.47
CA GLN A 80 1.63 -11.01 3.34
C GLN A 80 1.05 -12.36 2.87
N PRO A 81 -0.07 -12.83 3.46
CA PRO A 81 -0.71 -14.08 3.04
C PRO A 81 -1.08 -14.02 1.56
N SER A 82 -1.03 -15.15 0.85
CA SER A 82 -1.45 -15.24 -0.57
C SER A 82 -2.88 -14.69 -0.80
N GLY A 83 -3.74 -14.76 0.24
CA GLY A 83 -5.09 -14.19 0.23
C GLY A 83 -5.12 -12.66 0.06
N TRP A 84 -4.10 -11.93 0.52
CA TRP A 84 -4.03 -10.48 0.38
C TRP A 84 -4.01 -10.05 -1.09
N MET A 85 -3.29 -10.78 -1.95
CA MET A 85 -3.22 -10.41 -3.37
C MET A 85 -4.58 -10.62 -4.05
N VAL A 86 -5.27 -11.73 -3.76
CA VAL A 86 -6.64 -11.96 -4.27
C VAL A 86 -7.57 -10.86 -3.77
N GLU A 87 -7.51 -10.54 -2.48
CA GLU A 87 -8.35 -9.52 -1.86
C GLU A 87 -8.11 -8.13 -2.44
N HIS A 88 -6.85 -7.71 -2.58
CA HIS A 88 -6.48 -6.42 -3.16
C HIS A 88 -7.00 -6.28 -4.60
N ARG A 89 -7.01 -7.38 -5.36
CA ARG A 89 -7.55 -7.40 -6.73
C ARG A 89 -9.08 -7.36 -6.75
N LEU A 90 -9.75 -8.14 -5.90
CA LEU A 90 -11.21 -8.08 -5.72
C LEU A 90 -11.67 -6.66 -5.35
N ARG A 91 -10.91 -5.95 -4.50
CA ARG A 91 -11.17 -4.53 -4.15
C ARG A 91 -11.10 -3.61 -5.34
N ARG A 92 -10.01 -3.69 -6.12
CA ARG A 92 -9.83 -2.87 -7.33
C ARG A 92 -10.98 -3.08 -8.32
N ALA A 93 -11.52 -4.30 -8.40
CA ALA A 93 -12.65 -4.64 -9.25
C ALA A 93 -14.03 -4.30 -8.65
N ARG A 94 -14.09 -3.70 -7.45
CA ARG A 94 -15.32 -3.36 -6.72
C ARG A 94 -16.31 -4.54 -6.61
N THR A 95 -15.79 -5.76 -6.52
CA THR A 95 -16.61 -6.96 -6.40
C THR A 95 -16.86 -7.24 -4.93
N GLY A 96 -18.13 -7.37 -4.54
CA GLY A 96 -18.53 -7.65 -3.16
C GLY A 96 -18.04 -9.03 -2.71
N PHE A 97 -17.40 -9.06 -1.54
CA PHE A 97 -16.66 -10.21 -1.03
C PHE A 97 -17.44 -11.30 -0.25
N PRO A 98 -18.53 -11.02 0.48
CA PRO A 98 -19.01 -11.96 1.52
C PRO A 98 -19.77 -13.19 1.00
N THR A 99 -19.87 -13.39 -0.32
CA THR A 99 -20.64 -14.50 -0.91
C THR A 99 -19.79 -15.52 -1.67
N LEU A 100 -18.47 -15.33 -1.77
CA LEU A 100 -17.62 -16.17 -2.59
C LEU A 100 -16.89 -17.22 -1.74
N ALA A 101 -16.88 -18.47 -2.19
CA ALA A 101 -16.11 -19.54 -1.55
C ALA A 101 -14.62 -19.39 -1.86
N TRP A 102 -13.78 -19.52 -0.83
CA TRP A 102 -12.33 -19.50 -0.93
C TRP A 102 -11.81 -20.92 -0.84
N VAL A 103 -11.08 -21.36 -1.87
CA VAL A 103 -10.46 -22.69 -1.92
C VAL A 103 -8.97 -22.50 -2.11
N GLU A 104 -8.17 -23.08 -1.22
CA GLU A 104 -6.72 -23.07 -1.31
C GLU A 104 -6.19 -24.48 -1.60
N ASP A 105 -5.34 -24.61 -2.61
CA ASP A 105 -4.74 -25.87 -3.05
C ASP A 105 -3.24 -25.71 -3.35
N ASP A 106 -2.54 -26.83 -3.43
CA ASP A 106 -1.20 -26.88 -4.04
C ASP A 106 -1.30 -26.85 -5.57
N VAL A 107 -0.33 -26.20 -6.22
CA VAL A 107 -0.24 -26.14 -7.68
C VAL A 107 1.22 -26.15 -8.15
N THR A 108 1.45 -26.57 -9.39
CA THR A 108 2.74 -26.38 -10.06
C THR A 108 2.66 -25.18 -10.98
N VAL A 109 3.59 -24.24 -10.83
CA VAL A 109 3.81 -23.12 -11.75
C VAL A 109 5.04 -23.42 -12.60
N LEU A 110 5.00 -23.13 -13.90
CA LEU A 110 6.19 -23.13 -14.73
C LEU A 110 6.83 -21.74 -14.68
N VAL A 111 8.08 -21.66 -14.23
CA VAL A 111 8.87 -20.43 -14.22
C VAL A 111 10.08 -20.65 -15.10
N ASP A 112 10.18 -19.93 -16.23
CA ASP A 112 11.21 -20.15 -17.25
C ASP A 112 11.27 -21.63 -17.70
N GLY A 113 10.08 -22.26 -17.83
CA GLY A 113 9.91 -23.68 -18.13
C GLY A 113 10.23 -24.65 -16.98
N ALA A 114 10.82 -24.20 -15.87
CA ALA A 114 11.09 -25.03 -14.69
C ALA A 114 9.84 -25.20 -13.82
N ARG A 115 9.61 -26.41 -13.29
CA ARG A 115 8.48 -26.70 -12.40
C ARG A 115 8.77 -26.20 -10.98
N VAL A 116 7.96 -25.24 -10.52
CA VAL A 116 8.06 -24.66 -9.17
C VAL A 116 6.77 -24.96 -8.41
N ALA A 117 6.91 -25.44 -7.17
CA ALA A 117 5.78 -25.64 -6.28
C ALA A 117 5.20 -24.29 -5.84
N GLY A 118 3.88 -24.18 -5.85
CA GLY A 118 3.16 -22.98 -5.45
C GLY A 118 1.85 -23.31 -4.73
N ARG A 119 1.20 -22.24 -4.27
CA ARG A 119 -0.11 -22.28 -3.62
C ARG A 119 -1.08 -21.47 -4.45
N ILE A 120 -2.24 -22.02 -4.77
CA ILE A 120 -3.31 -21.32 -5.48
C ILE A 120 -4.50 -21.11 -4.56
N ILE A 121 -5.08 -19.92 -4.61
CA ILE A 121 -6.35 -19.57 -4.00
C ILE A 121 -7.33 -19.27 -5.12
N ARG A 122 -8.52 -19.87 -5.07
CA ARG A 122 -9.64 -19.59 -5.98
C ARG A 122 -10.79 -18.97 -5.21
N VAL A 123 -11.42 -17.96 -5.81
CA VAL A 123 -12.55 -17.22 -5.22
C VAL A 123 -13.70 -17.16 -6.23
N GLY A 124 -14.68 -18.04 -6.04
CA GLY A 124 -15.70 -18.32 -7.06
C GLY A 124 -15.10 -18.79 -8.39
N ASP A 125 -15.83 -18.61 -9.49
CA ASP A 125 -15.43 -19.11 -10.81
C ASP A 125 -14.54 -18.14 -11.59
N ARG A 126 -14.42 -16.90 -11.14
CA ARG A 126 -13.80 -15.81 -11.91
C ARG A 126 -12.41 -15.42 -11.44
N TRP A 127 -12.09 -15.68 -10.18
CA TRP A 127 -10.90 -15.14 -9.53
C TRP A 127 -10.01 -16.24 -9.01
N TRP A 128 -8.72 -16.06 -9.22
CA TRP A 128 -7.72 -16.85 -8.53
C TRP A 128 -6.41 -16.09 -8.39
N ALA A 129 -5.57 -16.54 -7.46
CA ALA A 129 -4.18 -16.16 -7.42
C ALA A 129 -3.30 -17.34 -7.08
N VAL A 130 -2.10 -17.36 -7.64
CA VAL A 130 -1.05 -18.29 -7.28
C VAL A 130 0.13 -17.53 -6.71
N ARG A 131 0.88 -18.22 -5.84
CA ARG A 131 2.17 -17.76 -5.34
C ARG A 131 3.17 -18.89 -5.35
N CYS A 132 4.38 -18.61 -5.82
CA CYS A 132 5.51 -19.52 -5.76
C CYS A 132 6.81 -18.76 -5.43
N ARG A 133 7.86 -19.50 -5.07
CA ARG A 133 9.17 -18.93 -4.73
C ARG A 133 10.23 -19.46 -5.67
N LEU A 134 11.07 -18.56 -6.18
CA LEU A 134 12.25 -18.87 -6.97
C LEU A 134 13.46 -18.17 -6.33
N GLY A 135 14.25 -18.92 -5.57
CA GLY A 135 15.35 -18.35 -4.79
C GLY A 135 14.86 -17.36 -3.71
N ASP A 136 15.35 -16.12 -3.75
CA ASP A 136 14.95 -15.02 -2.87
C ASP A 136 13.75 -14.22 -3.40
N LEU A 137 13.26 -14.54 -4.59
CA LEU A 137 12.11 -13.91 -5.22
C LEU A 137 10.81 -14.67 -4.90
N GLU A 138 9.78 -13.91 -4.63
CA GLU A 138 8.39 -14.36 -4.60
C GLU A 138 7.71 -13.90 -5.89
N ILE A 139 7.10 -14.85 -6.59
CA ILE A 139 6.32 -14.60 -7.81
C ILE A 139 4.87 -14.89 -7.49
N SER A 140 4.01 -13.92 -7.78
CA SER A 140 2.59 -14.03 -7.55
C SER A 140 1.83 -13.70 -8.84
N VAL A 141 0.88 -14.56 -9.24
CA VAL A 141 0.02 -14.30 -10.40
C VAL A 141 -1.42 -14.22 -9.93
N GLY A 142 -2.07 -13.07 -10.11
CA GLY A 142 -3.49 -12.89 -9.83
C GLY A 142 -4.27 -12.72 -11.13
N ALA A 143 -5.42 -13.37 -11.24
CA ALA A 143 -6.18 -13.38 -12.49
C ALA A 143 -7.69 -13.24 -12.27
N GLN A 144 -8.32 -12.60 -13.26
CA GLN A 144 -9.76 -12.47 -13.44
C GLN A 144 -10.15 -13.02 -14.82
N ASP A 145 -11.11 -13.94 -14.85
CA ASP A 145 -11.70 -14.52 -16.06
C ASP A 145 -10.67 -15.19 -17.01
N TRP A 146 -9.48 -15.55 -16.50
CA TRP A 146 -8.43 -16.25 -17.23
C TRP A 146 -8.14 -17.60 -16.59
N HIS A 147 -8.29 -18.70 -17.31
CA HIS A 147 -8.13 -20.05 -16.77
C HIS A 147 -7.22 -20.88 -17.69
N PRO A 148 -5.90 -20.73 -17.58
CA PRO A 148 -4.98 -21.53 -18.36
C PRO A 148 -4.94 -22.97 -17.82
N ASP A 149 -4.72 -23.94 -18.71
CA ASP A 149 -4.46 -25.34 -18.30
C ASP A 149 -3.17 -25.46 -17.48
N VAL A 150 -2.19 -24.59 -17.79
CA VAL A 150 -0.90 -24.51 -17.12
C VAL A 150 -0.57 -23.06 -16.83
N ILE A 151 -0.29 -22.74 -15.56
CA ILE A 151 0.20 -21.42 -15.18
C ILE A 151 1.69 -21.38 -15.49
N ALA A 152 2.05 -20.60 -16.52
CA ALA A 152 3.44 -20.42 -16.95
C ALA A 152 3.80 -18.94 -16.95
N VAL A 153 4.97 -18.63 -16.42
CA VAL A 153 5.55 -17.30 -16.38
C VAL A 153 7.01 -17.35 -16.81
N ASP A 154 7.46 -16.32 -17.53
CA ASP A 154 8.82 -16.22 -18.04
C ASP A 154 9.44 -14.89 -17.60
N THR A 155 10.74 -14.94 -17.30
CA THR A 155 11.57 -13.78 -17.08
C THR A 155 11.65 -12.97 -18.38
N MET A 156 11.41 -11.66 -18.29
CA MET A 156 11.41 -10.78 -19.43
C MET A 156 12.82 -10.33 -19.78
N ASP A 157 13.29 -10.70 -20.97
CA ASP A 157 14.58 -10.24 -21.50
C ASP A 157 14.58 -8.76 -21.91
N ASP A 158 13.43 -8.25 -22.37
CA ASP A 158 13.30 -6.88 -22.88
C ASP A 158 12.28 -6.04 -22.08
N VAL A 159 12.73 -5.61 -20.90
CA VAL A 159 12.00 -4.65 -20.06
C VAL A 159 11.81 -3.31 -20.79
N VAL A 160 12.73 -2.94 -21.69
CA VAL A 160 12.64 -1.68 -22.45
C VAL A 160 11.45 -1.70 -23.40
N ALA A 161 11.21 -2.80 -24.11
CA ALA A 161 10.03 -2.96 -24.95
C ALA A 161 8.74 -2.90 -24.14
N MET A 162 8.70 -3.49 -22.94
CA MET A 162 7.54 -3.35 -22.04
C MET A 162 7.32 -1.88 -21.63
N LEU A 163 8.37 -1.19 -21.22
CA LEU A 163 8.31 0.20 -20.80
C LEU A 163 8.00 1.15 -21.95
N ALA A 164 8.37 0.82 -23.20
CA ALA A 164 7.96 1.57 -24.38
C ALA A 164 6.43 1.54 -24.58
N ARG A 165 5.74 0.53 -24.04
CA ARG A 165 4.28 0.38 -24.03
C ARG A 165 3.62 0.97 -22.79
N LEU A 166 4.38 1.61 -21.87
CA LEU A 166 3.75 2.51 -20.90
C LEU A 166 2.84 3.44 -21.71
N GLN A 167 1.56 3.48 -21.34
CA GLN A 167 0.72 4.49 -21.95
C GLN A 167 1.26 5.82 -21.46
N ARG A 168 1.48 6.77 -22.39
CA ARG A 168 1.55 8.18 -22.02
C ARG A 168 0.39 8.37 -21.05
N PRO A 169 0.60 8.94 -19.85
CA PRO A 169 -0.55 9.35 -19.06
C PRO A 169 -1.40 10.13 -20.04
N ALA A 170 -2.65 9.68 -20.26
CA ALA A 170 -3.57 10.53 -20.98
C ALA A 170 -3.38 11.90 -20.34
N THR A 171 -3.09 12.95 -21.13
CA THR A 171 -3.24 14.33 -20.65
C THR A 171 -4.44 14.27 -19.76
N PRO A 172 -4.38 14.63 -18.47
CA PRO A 172 -5.53 14.47 -17.63
C PRO A 172 -6.64 15.31 -18.26
N GLY A 173 -7.44 14.68 -19.14
CA GLY A 173 -8.85 14.82 -19.12
C GLY A 173 -9.14 14.72 -17.65
N ARG A 174 -9.94 15.66 -17.16
CA ARG A 174 -10.56 15.53 -15.87
C ARG A 174 -11.33 14.19 -15.86
N GLY A 175 -10.62 13.07 -15.78
CA GLY A 175 -11.06 11.91 -15.07
C GLY A 175 -11.23 12.51 -13.71
N GLU A 176 -12.48 12.81 -13.41
CA GLU A 176 -12.91 13.06 -12.05
C GLU A 176 -12.20 12.00 -11.23
N VAL A 177 -11.16 12.43 -10.49
CA VAL A 177 -10.89 11.81 -9.20
C VAL A 177 -12.28 11.68 -8.61
N PRO A 178 -12.83 10.46 -8.40
CA PRO A 178 -14.21 10.31 -8.00
C PRO A 178 -14.41 11.31 -6.90
N ALA A 179 -15.26 12.31 -7.13
CA ALA A 179 -15.32 13.50 -6.28
C ALA A 179 -15.47 12.95 -4.87
N GLY A 180 -14.38 13.04 -4.10
CA GLY A 180 -14.31 12.25 -2.88
C GLY A 180 -15.49 12.69 -2.04
N GLY A 181 -16.14 11.74 -1.39
CA GLY A 181 -17.45 12.01 -0.85
C GLY A 181 -17.55 13.24 0.03
N GLU A 182 -18.75 13.83 0.07
CA GLU A 182 -19.05 14.87 1.04
C GLU A 182 -18.79 14.31 2.44
N ILE A 183 -17.97 15.01 3.21
CA ILE A 183 -17.67 14.64 4.59
C ILE A 183 -18.97 14.82 5.39
N PRO A 184 -19.49 13.76 6.04
CA PRO A 184 -20.68 13.84 6.88
C PRO A 184 -20.58 14.99 7.90
N ASP A 185 -21.69 15.66 8.19
CA ASP A 185 -21.71 16.88 9.03
C ASP A 185 -21.02 16.71 10.39
N HIS A 186 -21.18 15.55 11.02
CA HIS A 186 -20.56 15.23 12.31
C HIS A 186 -19.03 15.11 12.26
N LEU A 187 -18.44 14.99 11.06
CA LEU A 187 -17.00 14.91 10.83
C LEU A 187 -16.41 16.21 10.26
N ARG A 188 -17.22 17.27 10.06
CA ARG A 188 -16.76 18.56 9.52
C ARG A 188 -16.03 19.46 10.52
N GLY A 189 -15.77 18.98 11.72
CA GLY A 189 -14.97 19.67 12.74
C GLY A 189 -13.48 19.70 12.38
N GLU A 190 -12.61 19.45 13.36
CA GLU A 190 -11.16 19.41 13.14
C GLU A 190 -10.79 18.19 12.27
N PRO A 191 -10.28 18.38 11.02
CA PRO A 191 -10.06 17.27 10.09
C PRO A 191 -9.05 16.24 10.58
N HIS A 192 -8.02 16.65 11.32
CA HIS A 192 -7.05 15.73 11.92
C HIS A 192 -7.71 14.78 12.91
N ARG A 193 -8.65 15.28 13.72
CA ARG A 193 -9.36 14.47 14.71
C ARG A 193 -10.32 13.50 14.02
N ALA A 194 -11.11 13.97 13.07
CA ALA A 194 -12.00 13.10 12.29
C ALA A 194 -11.23 12.00 11.54
N LEU A 195 -10.06 12.31 10.98
CA LEU A 195 -9.19 11.34 10.34
C LEU A 195 -8.65 10.31 11.35
N ALA A 196 -8.19 10.76 12.52
CA ALA A 196 -7.72 9.89 13.60
C ALA A 196 -8.82 8.94 14.09
N ASP A 197 -10.02 9.44 14.37
CA ASP A 197 -11.15 8.63 14.83
C ASP A 197 -11.53 7.57 13.79
N MET A 198 -11.56 7.93 12.51
CA MET A 198 -11.85 6.99 11.42
C MET A 198 -10.78 5.90 11.30
N VAL A 199 -9.49 6.25 11.38
CA VAL A 199 -8.39 5.27 11.38
C VAL A 199 -8.52 4.31 12.56
N LEU A 200 -8.80 4.84 13.75
CA LEU A 200 -8.97 4.04 14.95
C LEU A 200 -10.21 3.14 14.92
N ALA A 201 -11.26 3.54 14.21
CA ALA A 201 -12.45 2.71 14.01
C ALA A 201 -12.17 1.50 13.09
N VAL A 202 -11.35 1.67 12.04
CA VAL A 202 -11.04 0.59 11.09
C VAL A 202 -9.87 -0.30 11.50
N THR A 203 -8.99 0.16 12.39
CA THR A 203 -7.79 -0.57 12.85
C THR A 203 -8.06 -1.86 13.65
N PRO A 204 -9.00 -1.92 14.64
CA PRO A 204 -9.21 -3.13 15.43
C PRO A 204 -9.68 -4.33 14.61
N GLU A 205 -10.24 -4.10 13.42
CA GLU A 205 -10.67 -5.17 12.52
C GLU A 205 -9.48 -5.87 11.83
N GLU A 206 -8.26 -5.30 11.84
CA GLU A 206 -7.13 -5.81 11.06
C GLU A 206 -6.59 -7.18 11.52
N PRO A 207 -6.34 -7.46 12.82
CA PRO A 207 -5.87 -8.77 13.26
C PRO A 207 -6.94 -9.86 13.13
N GLU A 208 -8.20 -9.52 13.44
CA GLU A 208 -9.35 -10.42 13.29
C GLU A 208 -9.62 -10.72 11.81
N TRP A 209 -9.46 -9.71 10.93
CA TRP A 209 -9.50 -9.85 9.49
C TRP A 209 -8.42 -10.79 8.96
N LEU A 210 -7.16 -10.57 9.34
CA LEU A 210 -6.02 -11.41 8.95
C LEU A 210 -6.23 -12.85 9.41
N ALA A 211 -6.73 -13.06 10.63
CA ALA A 211 -6.99 -14.38 11.18
C ALA A 211 -8.16 -15.10 10.47
N ALA A 212 -9.21 -14.35 10.11
CA ALA A 212 -10.41 -14.88 9.47
C ALA A 212 -10.27 -15.05 7.94
N HIS A 213 -9.15 -14.61 7.34
CA HIS A 213 -9.05 -14.38 5.88
C HIS A 213 -10.26 -13.60 5.36
N ALA A 214 -10.80 -12.72 6.21
CA ALA A 214 -11.99 -11.97 5.91
C ALA A 214 -11.64 -10.85 4.94
N VAL A 215 -12.49 -9.85 4.85
CA VAL A 215 -12.35 -8.77 3.90
C VAL A 215 -12.04 -7.55 4.72
N ARG A 216 -10.91 -6.88 4.48
CA ARG A 216 -10.63 -5.59 5.09
C ARG A 216 -11.85 -4.66 4.91
N PRO A 217 -12.28 -3.90 5.91
CA PRO A 217 -13.34 -2.92 5.69
C PRO A 217 -12.97 -1.97 4.54
N ASP A 218 -13.93 -1.71 3.64
CA ASP A 218 -13.75 -0.63 2.67
C ASP A 218 -13.62 0.68 3.43
N LEU A 219 -12.62 1.48 3.07
CA LEU A 219 -12.54 2.85 3.57
C LEU A 219 -13.79 3.59 3.11
N PRO A 220 -14.38 4.46 3.96
CA PRO A 220 -15.52 5.25 3.56
C PRO A 220 -15.22 6.02 2.26
N TRP A 221 -16.21 6.13 1.39
CA TRP A 221 -16.09 6.84 0.10
C TRP A 221 -15.63 8.32 0.22
N TYR A 222 -15.74 8.92 1.41
CA TYR A 222 -15.24 10.26 1.74
C TYR A 222 -13.79 10.30 2.28
N TRP A 223 -13.12 9.14 2.46
CA TRP A 223 -11.76 9.04 3.00
C TRP A 223 -10.79 10.00 2.29
N GLY A 224 -10.77 9.99 0.96
CA GLY A 224 -9.88 10.83 0.18
C GLY A 224 -10.14 12.33 0.37
N THR A 225 -11.38 12.74 0.63
CA THR A 225 -11.72 14.14 0.91
C THR A 225 -11.30 14.54 2.31
N LEU A 226 -11.50 13.66 3.29
CA LEU A 226 -11.05 13.89 4.68
C LEU A 226 -9.52 13.92 4.78
N TRP A 227 -8.81 13.02 4.11
CA TRP A 227 -7.35 13.04 4.00
C TRP A 227 -6.84 14.37 3.45
N ARG A 228 -7.36 14.81 2.30
CA ARG A 228 -6.99 16.11 1.69
C ARG A 228 -7.32 17.29 2.59
N ALA A 229 -8.43 17.23 3.35
CA ALA A 229 -8.79 18.27 4.30
C ALA A 229 -7.78 18.34 5.46
N ALA A 230 -7.33 17.20 6.00
CA ALA A 230 -6.28 17.15 7.01
C ALA A 230 -4.94 17.67 6.47
N VAL A 231 -4.48 17.23 5.29
CA VAL A 231 -3.23 17.72 4.69
C VAL A 231 -3.27 19.23 4.45
N ARG A 232 -4.36 19.75 3.90
CA ARG A 232 -4.52 21.20 3.71
C ARG A 232 -4.50 21.93 5.05
N ARG A 233 -5.21 21.43 6.06
CA ARG A 233 -5.22 22.01 7.41
C ARG A 233 -3.84 22.00 8.04
N GLN A 234 -3.05 20.94 7.85
CA GLN A 234 -1.67 20.86 8.31
C GLN A 234 -0.79 21.91 7.64
N THR A 235 -0.89 22.09 6.31
CA THR A 235 -0.20 23.17 5.60
C THR A 235 -0.57 24.55 6.16
N GLU A 236 -1.85 24.80 6.44
CA GLU A 236 -2.30 26.07 7.05
C GLU A 236 -1.75 26.31 8.46
N LEU A 237 -1.52 25.24 9.25
CA LEU A 237 -1.05 25.34 10.63
C LEU A 237 0.47 25.48 10.75
N THR A 238 1.22 24.91 9.79
CA THR A 238 2.68 24.74 9.91
C THR A 238 3.47 25.47 8.84
N ASP A 239 2.79 26.05 7.83
CA ASP A 239 3.40 26.61 6.62
C ASP A 239 4.28 25.61 5.84
N GLU A 240 4.13 24.30 6.12
CA GLU A 240 4.87 23.24 5.44
C GLU A 240 4.39 23.04 3.99
N PRO A 241 5.30 22.71 3.04
CA PRO A 241 4.91 22.26 1.72
C PRO A 241 3.98 21.04 1.79
N ALA A 242 3.02 20.94 0.87
CA ALA A 242 1.98 19.90 0.90
C ALA A 242 2.53 18.46 1.04
N ALA A 243 3.69 18.15 0.44
CA ALA A 243 4.33 16.84 0.58
C ALA A 243 4.84 16.57 2.02
N ALA A 244 5.40 17.58 2.68
CA ALA A 244 5.83 17.47 4.08
C ALA A 244 4.61 17.38 5.01
N ALA A 245 3.59 18.20 4.78
CA ALA A 245 2.33 18.13 5.50
C ALA A 245 1.65 16.75 5.37
N GLU A 246 1.67 16.14 4.17
CA GLU A 246 1.18 14.78 3.96
C GLU A 246 1.97 13.76 4.78
N HIS A 247 3.31 13.85 4.80
CA HIS A 247 4.14 12.98 5.61
C HIS A 247 3.92 13.16 7.13
N SER A 248 3.62 14.37 7.58
CA SER A 248 3.26 14.67 8.97
C SER A 248 1.91 14.06 9.34
N VAL A 249 0.88 14.26 8.51
CA VAL A 249 -0.45 13.65 8.69
C VAL A 249 -0.38 12.13 8.70
N ARG A 250 0.36 11.54 7.75
CA ARG A 250 0.63 10.10 7.71
C ARG A 250 1.28 9.60 9.01
N GLY A 251 2.32 10.30 9.46
CA GLY A 251 2.99 9.99 10.72
C GLY A 251 2.06 9.97 11.93
N MET A 252 1.12 10.91 12.03
CA MET A 252 0.14 10.95 13.12
C MET A 252 -0.81 9.76 13.08
N VAL A 253 -1.37 9.44 11.91
CA VAL A 253 -2.34 8.33 11.80
C VAL A 253 -1.68 6.98 12.00
N ASP A 254 -0.46 6.78 11.49
CA ASP A 254 0.28 5.52 11.64
C ASP A 254 0.64 5.27 13.10
N GLN A 255 1.02 6.32 13.84
CA GLN A 255 1.29 6.24 15.27
C GLN A 255 0.05 5.80 16.06
N LEU A 256 -1.10 6.44 15.81
CA LEU A 256 -2.35 6.12 16.50
C LEU A 256 -2.86 4.71 16.15
N ALA A 257 -2.72 4.30 14.89
CA ALA A 257 -3.02 2.93 14.47
C ALA A 257 -2.10 1.91 15.17
N GLY A 258 -0.80 2.21 15.28
CA GLY A 258 0.15 1.38 16.03
C GLY A 258 -0.24 1.25 17.50
N LEU A 259 -0.54 2.36 18.18
CA LEU A 259 -1.02 2.32 19.57
C LEU A 259 -2.29 1.47 19.72
N ARG A 260 -3.23 1.60 18.78
CA ARG A 260 -4.45 0.78 18.78
C ARG A 260 -4.14 -0.71 18.67
N ARG A 261 -3.18 -1.11 17.83
CA ARG A 261 -2.78 -2.51 17.65
C ARG A 261 -2.02 -3.07 18.85
N GLU A 262 -1.19 -2.27 19.50
CA GLU A 262 -0.15 -2.82 20.37
C GLU A 262 -0.35 -2.48 21.86
N ALA A 263 -0.92 -1.31 22.18
CA ALA A 263 -1.09 -0.87 23.55
C ALA A 263 -2.49 -1.24 24.12
N ALA A 264 -2.53 -2.15 25.10
CA ALA A 264 -3.78 -2.55 25.77
C ALA A 264 -4.50 -1.37 26.43
N TRP A 265 -3.77 -0.52 27.15
CA TRP A 265 -4.31 0.70 27.77
C TRP A 265 -5.00 1.61 26.74
N PHE A 266 -4.45 1.73 25.52
CA PHE A 266 -5.03 2.57 24.48
C PHE A 266 -6.35 1.98 23.96
N ARG A 267 -6.47 0.65 23.95
CA ARG A 267 -7.73 -0.03 23.57
C ARG A 267 -8.80 0.08 24.65
N GLU A 268 -8.42 -0.19 25.89
CA GLU A 268 -9.35 -0.45 26.99
C GLU A 268 -9.71 0.84 27.76
N GLU A 269 -8.77 1.76 27.91
CA GLU A 269 -8.95 2.95 28.73
C GLU A 269 -9.29 4.18 27.90
N ARG A 270 -10.60 4.48 27.80
CA ARG A 270 -11.10 5.59 26.99
C ARG A 270 -10.43 6.93 27.35
N ALA A 271 -10.25 7.23 28.63
CA ALA A 271 -9.67 8.50 29.06
C ALA A 271 -8.21 8.67 28.60
N LEU A 272 -7.39 7.62 28.76
CA LEU A 272 -6.00 7.63 28.29
C LEU A 272 -5.93 7.71 26.77
N ARG A 273 -6.78 6.95 26.06
CA ARG A 273 -6.86 7.03 24.59
C ARG A 273 -7.16 8.44 24.10
N GLU A 274 -8.20 9.09 24.64
CA GLU A 274 -8.59 10.44 24.23
C GLU A 274 -7.46 11.45 24.43
N ARG A 275 -6.73 11.32 25.54
CA ARG A 275 -5.59 12.19 25.83
C ARG A 275 -4.40 11.91 24.91
N ALA A 276 -4.08 10.65 24.65
CA ALA A 276 -3.01 10.28 23.72
C ALA A 276 -3.29 10.79 22.31
N ILE A 277 -4.55 10.73 21.84
CA ILE A 277 -4.96 11.33 20.57
C ILE A 277 -4.74 12.85 20.62
N GLY A 278 -5.27 13.53 21.65
CA GLY A 278 -5.14 14.98 21.79
C GLY A 278 -3.68 15.44 21.79
N GLU A 279 -2.81 14.78 22.57
CA GLU A 279 -1.39 15.12 22.62
C GLU A 279 -0.63 14.80 21.33
N THR A 280 -0.96 13.71 20.64
CA THR A 280 -0.38 13.37 19.34
C THR A 280 -0.76 14.41 18.29
N LEU A 281 -2.02 14.85 18.27
CA LEU A 281 -2.47 15.90 17.36
C LEU A 281 -1.83 17.25 17.71
N LEU A 282 -1.78 17.64 18.98
CA LEU A 282 -1.13 18.89 19.41
C LEU A 282 0.35 18.94 19.03
N HIS A 283 1.07 17.83 19.18
CA HIS A 283 2.47 17.73 18.80
C HIS A 283 2.67 17.69 17.29
N GLY A 284 1.94 16.82 16.59
CA GLY A 284 2.11 16.61 15.15
C GLY A 284 1.65 17.80 14.29
N THR A 285 0.72 18.62 14.79
CA THR A 285 0.30 19.88 14.13
C THR A 285 1.19 21.07 14.46
N GLY A 286 2.21 20.90 15.32
CA GLY A 286 3.07 22.00 15.79
C GLY A 286 2.38 22.99 16.74
N MET A 287 1.12 22.75 17.13
CA MET A 287 0.39 23.62 18.05
C MET A 287 0.98 23.60 19.47
N SER A 288 1.63 22.51 19.87
CA SER A 288 2.39 22.44 21.12
C SER A 288 3.50 21.40 21.09
N ASP A 289 4.74 21.85 21.33
CA ASP A 289 5.88 20.97 21.58
C ASP A 289 5.97 20.48 23.03
N ARG A 290 5.14 21.03 23.94
CA ARG A 290 5.17 20.78 25.38
C ARG A 290 4.03 19.88 25.80
N VAL A 291 3.92 18.71 25.18
CA VAL A 291 2.99 17.66 25.59
C VAL A 291 3.68 16.66 26.53
N PRO A 292 2.98 16.12 27.55
CA PRO A 292 3.54 15.07 28.41
C PRO A 292 4.09 13.86 27.65
N SER A 293 3.48 13.48 26.52
CA SER A 293 3.91 12.37 25.66
C SER A 293 5.12 12.68 24.79
N ARG A 294 5.77 13.85 24.93
CA ARG A 294 6.91 14.28 24.10
C ARG A 294 8.01 13.21 23.97
N PRO A 295 8.42 12.47 25.02
CA PRO A 295 9.38 11.38 24.86
C PRO A 295 8.93 10.33 23.85
N ALA A 296 7.65 9.94 23.89
CA ALA A 296 7.07 8.98 22.97
C ALA A 296 6.94 9.53 21.55
N GLN A 297 6.62 10.81 21.38
CA GLN A 297 6.61 11.48 20.07
C GLN A 297 8.01 11.54 19.43
N LEU A 298 9.06 11.70 20.24
CA LEU A 298 10.45 11.67 19.77
C LEU A 298 10.90 10.26 19.39
N ALA A 299 10.52 9.26 20.18
CA ALA A 299 10.78 7.86 19.85
C ALA A 299 10.07 7.44 18.55
N TRP A 300 8.83 7.90 18.34
CA TRP A 300 8.11 7.68 17.08
C TRP A 300 8.84 8.27 15.86
N ARG A 301 9.37 9.49 15.97
CA ARG A 301 10.18 10.09 14.90
C ARG A 301 11.40 9.25 14.58
N ARG A 302 12.14 8.79 15.61
CA ARG A 302 13.27 7.89 15.41
C ARG A 302 12.84 6.60 14.70
N LEU A 303 11.77 5.96 15.15
CA LEU A 303 11.25 4.75 14.51
C LEU A 303 11.00 4.95 13.00
N ARG A 304 10.39 6.08 12.63
CA ARG A 304 10.15 6.43 11.22
C ARG A 304 11.43 6.69 10.44
N ASP A 305 12.44 7.31 11.06
CA ASP A 305 13.73 7.59 10.42
C ASP A 305 14.57 6.32 10.16
N HIS A 306 14.28 5.23 10.88
CA HIS A 306 14.95 3.93 10.73
C HIS A 306 14.25 2.98 9.73
N GLY A 307 13.29 3.48 8.94
CA GLY A 307 12.64 2.72 7.88
C GLY A 307 13.65 1.97 6.99
N GLY A 308 13.40 0.67 6.78
CA GLY A 308 14.00 -0.17 5.74
C GLY A 308 15.49 -0.55 5.83
N ARG A 309 16.35 0.19 6.56
CA ARG A 309 17.82 0.03 6.45
C ARG A 309 18.43 -0.99 7.42
N ASP A 310 17.84 -1.14 8.60
CA ASP A 310 18.32 -2.06 9.64
C ASP A 310 17.13 -2.61 10.47
N PRO A 311 16.74 -3.89 10.26
CA PRO A 311 15.65 -4.51 11.01
C PRO A 311 15.85 -4.51 12.53
N GLN A 312 17.09 -4.61 13.01
CA GLN A 312 17.38 -4.65 14.44
C GLN A 312 17.22 -3.25 15.05
N ALA A 313 17.71 -2.21 14.37
CA ALA A 313 17.51 -0.84 14.81
C ALA A 313 16.03 -0.44 14.77
N HIS A 314 15.29 -0.87 13.75
CA HIS A 314 13.84 -0.66 13.68
C HIS A 314 13.12 -1.31 14.86
N HIS A 315 13.44 -2.57 15.18
CA HIS A 315 12.85 -3.26 16.33
C HIS A 315 13.16 -2.56 17.66
N ALA A 316 14.42 -2.15 17.88
CA ALA A 316 14.80 -1.42 19.09
C ALA A 316 14.08 -0.06 19.22
N ALA A 317 13.96 0.70 18.12
CA ALA A 317 13.23 1.96 18.11
C ALA A 317 11.72 1.74 18.35
N HIS A 318 11.19 0.61 17.91
CA HIS A 318 9.80 0.23 18.12
C HIS A 318 9.52 -0.07 19.60
N GLU A 319 10.37 -0.87 20.25
CA GLU A 319 10.31 -1.13 21.69
C GLU A 319 10.45 0.15 22.51
N GLU A 320 11.37 1.05 22.14
CA GLU A 320 11.56 2.34 22.80
C GLU A 320 10.27 3.19 22.73
N TRP A 321 9.63 3.24 21.56
CA TRP A 321 8.40 3.98 21.35
C TRP A 321 7.23 3.45 22.21
N LEU A 322 7.04 2.12 22.26
CA LEU A 322 6.02 1.51 23.11
C LEU A 322 6.30 1.74 24.60
N ALA A 323 7.56 1.60 25.03
CA ALA A 323 7.96 1.82 26.41
C ALA A 323 7.71 3.28 26.85
N ALA A 324 8.02 4.25 25.99
CA ALA A 324 7.78 5.67 26.27
C ALA A 324 6.29 5.99 26.42
N TRP A 325 5.42 5.36 25.62
CA TRP A 325 3.97 5.48 25.75
C TRP A 325 3.42 4.77 27.00
N ALA A 326 3.96 3.61 27.36
CA ALA A 326 3.61 2.91 28.59
C ALA A 326 3.97 3.76 29.83
N GLY A 327 5.18 4.31 29.89
CA GLY A 327 5.59 5.20 30.99
C GLY A 327 4.75 6.48 31.08
N TRP A 328 4.29 7.03 29.95
CA TRP A 328 3.33 8.14 29.95
C TRP A 328 1.95 7.76 30.51
N ALA A 329 1.49 6.54 30.20
CA ALA A 329 0.21 6.02 30.67
C ALA A 329 0.24 5.68 32.17
N GLU A 330 1.37 5.19 32.68
CA GLU A 330 1.58 4.87 34.10
C GLU A 330 1.81 6.13 34.97
N GLY A 331 2.40 7.19 34.40
CA GLY A 331 2.64 8.46 35.08
C GLY A 331 1.39 9.33 35.30
N GLN A 332 0.23 8.70 35.49
CA GLN A 332 -1.07 9.32 35.73
C GLN A 332 -1.51 9.25 37.18
#